data_AF-A0A8J4SHP2-F1
#
_entry.id   AF-A0A8J4SHP2-F1
#
_cell.length_a   1.000
_cell.length_b   1.000
_cell.length_c   1.000
_cell.angle_alpha   90.00
_cell.angle_beta   90.00
_cell.angle_gamma   90.00
#
_symmetry.space_group_name_H-M   'P 1'
#
loop_
_entity.id
_entity.type
_entity.pdbx_description
1 polymer ?
#
loop_
_entity_poly.entity_id
_entity_poly.type
_entity_poly.pdbx_seq_one_letter_code
_entity_poly.pdbx_strand_id
1 'polypeptide(L)'
;MAEHLRQMKGVENVVKISKSYKLASRDFHPEDTVISIKGVDIGGKELVVMGGPCAVESAAQIDEIAGLVKAAGGQVLRGGAFKPRTGPYSFQGTGVEGLIMMAEAGKKHDLLTITEVMTPEYVDICAEYADILQVGTRNMQNFDLLRKLAEYILAGGNPNVMLCERGIRTFESYTRNTLDLSAIPVLQSLSHLPVISDPSHDPDNSMTGDGVQSLFPDQFANLLQDLEKLAPIVGKTFNTAKQPAEFFPARVGV
;
A
#
# COMPACT_ATOMS: atom_id res chain seq x y z
N MET A 1 21.49 -20.36 -19.88
CA MET A 1 21.07 -21.68 -20.40
C MET A 1 19.85 -21.57 -21.33
N ALA A 2 18.66 -21.15 -20.87
CA ALA A 2 17.49 -21.00 -21.76
C ALA A 2 17.71 -20.01 -22.93
N GLU A 3 18.40 -18.91 -22.68
CA GLU A 3 18.73 -17.90 -23.70
C GLU A 3 19.77 -18.41 -24.72
N HIS A 4 20.69 -19.24 -24.26
CA HIS A 4 21.67 -19.92 -25.12
C HIS A 4 21.00 -20.97 -26.02
N LEU A 5 20.03 -21.73 -25.47
CA LEU A 5 19.22 -22.70 -26.21
C LEU A 5 18.37 -22.04 -27.30
N ARG A 6 17.85 -20.82 -27.06
CA ARG A 6 17.10 -20.05 -28.07
C ARG A 6 17.93 -19.61 -29.28
N GLN A 7 19.24 -19.49 -29.12
CA GLN A 7 20.16 -19.10 -30.18
C GLN A 7 20.65 -20.29 -31.02
N MET A 8 20.33 -21.53 -30.61
CA MET A 8 20.74 -22.72 -31.34
C MET A 8 19.89 -22.93 -32.59
N LYS A 9 20.56 -23.21 -33.71
CA LYS A 9 19.93 -23.50 -34.98
C LYS A 9 19.08 -24.78 -34.85
N GLY A 10 17.79 -24.70 -35.18
CA GLY A 10 16.84 -25.83 -35.07
C GLY A 10 15.96 -25.80 -33.81
N VAL A 11 16.13 -24.81 -32.92
CA VAL A 11 15.23 -24.59 -31.79
C VAL A 11 14.18 -23.55 -32.18
N GLU A 12 12.92 -23.97 -32.26
CA GLU A 12 11.78 -23.10 -32.58
C GLU A 12 11.33 -22.29 -31.35
N ASN A 13 11.27 -22.91 -30.17
CA ASN A 13 10.88 -22.24 -28.93
C ASN A 13 11.53 -22.90 -27.69
N VAL A 14 11.75 -22.11 -26.64
CA VAL A 14 12.21 -22.57 -25.32
C VAL A 14 11.25 -22.07 -24.26
N VAL A 15 10.52 -23.00 -23.65
CA VAL A 15 9.59 -22.76 -22.54
C VAL A 15 10.31 -23.04 -21.22
N LYS A 16 10.42 -22.02 -20.37
CA LYS A 16 11.03 -22.16 -19.05
C LYS A 16 9.97 -22.67 -18.06
N ILE A 17 10.15 -23.89 -17.56
CA ILE A 17 9.20 -24.53 -16.62
C ILE A 17 9.39 -24.00 -15.18
N SER A 18 10.55 -23.43 -14.84
CA SER A 18 10.80 -22.93 -13.49
C SER A 18 10.12 -21.58 -13.24
N LYS A 19 9.30 -21.52 -12.18
CA LYS A 19 8.77 -20.25 -11.63
C LYS A 19 9.93 -19.38 -11.17
N SER A 20 9.95 -18.12 -11.61
CA SER A 20 10.97 -17.13 -11.22
C SER A 20 10.81 -16.60 -9.79
N TYR A 21 9.71 -16.94 -9.11
CA TYR A 21 9.28 -16.37 -7.82
C TYR A 21 9.15 -17.45 -6.72
N LYS A 22 10.07 -18.44 -6.68
CA LYS A 22 9.98 -19.60 -5.76
C LYS A 22 9.66 -19.23 -4.31
N LEU A 23 10.36 -18.26 -3.74
CA LEU A 23 10.21 -17.88 -2.33
C LEU A 23 8.85 -17.27 -1.98
N ALA A 24 8.16 -16.68 -2.96
CA ALA A 24 6.83 -16.13 -2.79
C ALA A 24 5.73 -17.12 -3.20
N SER A 25 6.07 -18.28 -3.76
CA SER A 25 5.12 -19.24 -4.34
C SER A 25 4.56 -20.18 -3.29
N ARG A 26 3.28 -20.51 -3.39
CA ARG A 26 2.65 -21.55 -2.56
C ARG A 26 3.27 -22.93 -2.71
N ASP A 27 3.74 -23.27 -3.90
CA ASP A 27 4.49 -24.52 -4.13
C ASP A 27 5.67 -24.71 -3.15
N PHE A 28 6.28 -23.61 -2.69
CA PHE A 28 7.41 -23.63 -1.75
C PHE A 28 6.99 -23.32 -0.32
N HIS A 29 5.98 -22.47 -0.13
CA HIS A 29 5.40 -22.13 1.17
C HIS A 29 3.87 -22.19 1.08
N PRO A 30 3.24 -23.35 1.36
CA PRO A 30 1.81 -23.56 1.10
C PRO A 30 0.87 -22.69 1.96
N GLU A 31 1.27 -22.45 3.21
CA GLU A 31 0.47 -21.74 4.22
C GLU A 31 0.47 -20.22 3.98
N ASP A 32 -0.61 -19.54 4.36
CA ASP A 32 -0.69 -18.07 4.29
C ASP A 32 0.35 -17.41 5.20
N THR A 33 1.01 -16.37 4.69
CA THR A 33 1.81 -15.47 5.52
C THR A 33 0.90 -14.47 6.21
N VAL A 34 1.07 -14.34 7.52
CA VAL A 34 0.48 -13.27 8.32
C VAL A 34 1.61 -12.39 8.85
N ILE A 35 1.54 -11.10 8.56
CA ILE A 35 2.53 -10.11 8.98
C ILE A 35 2.00 -9.39 10.22
N SER A 36 2.58 -9.69 11.39
CA SER A 36 2.20 -9.07 12.66
C SER A 36 3.10 -7.88 12.99
N ILE A 37 2.53 -6.68 13.10
CA ILE A 37 3.25 -5.45 13.44
C ILE A 37 2.48 -4.73 14.55
N LYS A 38 3.10 -4.57 15.73
CA LYS A 38 2.52 -3.90 16.92
C LYS A 38 1.06 -4.32 17.22
N GLY A 39 0.73 -5.60 17.03
CA GLY A 39 -0.60 -6.15 17.31
C GLY A 39 -1.61 -6.07 16.15
N VAL A 40 -1.22 -5.56 14.98
CA VAL A 40 -2.01 -5.62 13.74
C VAL A 40 -1.52 -6.78 12.87
N ASP A 41 -2.44 -7.68 12.50
CA ASP A 41 -2.14 -8.87 11.70
C ASP A 41 -2.61 -8.70 10.25
N ILE A 42 -1.67 -8.42 9.35
CA ILE A 42 -1.95 -8.26 7.91
C ILE A 42 -1.89 -9.63 7.22
N GLY A 43 -2.96 -10.00 6.51
CA GLY A 43 -3.11 -11.30 5.84
C GLY A 43 -3.95 -12.31 6.62
N GLY A 44 -4.28 -12.02 7.88
CA GLY A 44 -5.13 -12.85 8.73
C GLY A 44 -6.63 -12.78 8.39
N LYS A 45 -7.47 -13.22 9.33
CA LYS A 45 -8.94 -13.13 9.20
C LYS A 45 -9.47 -11.70 9.38
N GLU A 46 -8.76 -10.90 10.16
CA GLU A 46 -9.11 -9.50 10.36
C GLU A 46 -8.74 -8.67 9.13
N LEU A 47 -9.68 -7.85 8.66
CA LEU A 47 -9.45 -6.90 7.59
C LEU A 47 -8.65 -5.72 8.15
N VAL A 48 -7.52 -5.43 7.51
CA VAL A 48 -6.70 -4.25 7.82
C VAL A 48 -7.00 -3.16 6.82
N VAL A 49 -7.40 -2.00 7.32
CA VAL A 49 -7.68 -0.82 6.49
C VAL A 49 -6.64 0.25 6.75
N MET A 50 -6.09 0.79 5.66
CA MET A 50 -5.07 1.83 5.67
C MET A 50 -5.69 3.12 5.12
N GLY A 51 -5.57 4.21 5.86
CA GLY A 51 -6.13 5.51 5.48
C GLY A 51 -5.15 6.63 5.76
N GLY A 52 -5.27 7.75 5.04
CA GLY A 52 -4.45 8.94 5.28
C GLY A 52 -4.22 9.75 4.02
N PRO A 53 -3.55 10.91 4.12
CA PRO A 53 -3.45 11.83 3.01
C PRO A 53 -2.52 11.31 1.91
N CYS A 54 -2.67 11.91 0.72
CA CYS A 54 -1.71 11.71 -0.35
C CYS A 54 -0.32 12.18 0.07
N ALA A 55 -0.19 13.40 0.56
CA ALA A 55 1.06 13.99 1.04
C ALA A 55 0.95 14.43 2.49
N VAL A 56 2.05 14.33 3.24
CA VAL A 56 2.17 14.94 4.57
C VAL A 56 2.58 16.39 4.37
N GLU A 57 1.71 17.32 4.77
CA GLU A 57 1.88 18.76 4.54
C GLU A 57 2.18 19.54 5.82
N SER A 58 1.63 19.12 6.95
CA SER A 58 1.91 19.73 8.26
C SER A 58 1.61 18.78 9.42
N ALA A 59 2.17 19.07 10.59
CA ALA A 59 1.93 18.31 11.82
C ALA A 59 0.44 18.34 12.22
N ALA A 60 -0.23 19.49 12.08
CA ALA A 60 -1.65 19.61 12.40
C ALA A 60 -2.53 18.76 11.47
N GLN A 61 -2.24 18.80 10.16
CA GLN A 61 -2.98 18.04 9.15
C GLN A 61 -2.85 16.53 9.40
N ILE A 62 -1.64 16.01 9.59
CA ILE A 62 -1.45 14.56 9.75
C ILE A 62 -1.97 14.05 11.10
N ASP A 63 -1.86 14.86 12.16
CA ASP A 63 -2.42 14.53 13.49
C ASP A 63 -3.95 14.45 13.47
N GLU A 64 -4.61 15.42 12.82
CA GLU A 64 -6.06 15.41 12.64
C GLU A 64 -6.51 14.18 11.84
N ILE A 65 -5.86 13.90 10.71
CA ILE A 65 -6.20 12.74 9.87
C ILE A 65 -5.95 11.42 10.61
N ALA A 66 -4.87 11.31 11.38
CA ALA A 66 -4.60 10.14 12.20
C ALA A 66 -5.73 9.88 13.21
N GLY A 67 -6.20 10.93 13.89
CA GLY A 67 -7.36 10.84 14.79
C GLY A 67 -8.61 10.36 14.07
N LEU A 68 -8.88 10.88 12.87
CA LEU A 68 -10.04 10.49 12.06
C LEU A 68 -9.93 9.05 11.55
N VAL A 69 -8.76 8.61 11.09
CA VAL A 69 -8.51 7.22 10.65
C VAL A 69 -8.75 6.26 11.80
N LYS A 70 -8.20 6.54 13.00
CA LYS A 70 -8.41 5.72 14.19
C LYS A 70 -9.88 5.71 14.60
N ALA A 71 -10.54 6.87 14.63
CA ALA A 71 -11.96 6.99 14.98
C ALA A 71 -12.86 6.21 14.01
N ALA A 72 -12.49 6.10 12.73
CA ALA A 72 -13.25 5.32 11.74
C ALA A 72 -12.99 3.80 11.86
N GLY A 73 -11.99 3.38 12.64
CA GLY A 73 -11.61 1.98 12.81
C GLY A 73 -10.47 1.50 11.90
N GLY A 74 -9.76 2.42 11.23
CA GLY A 74 -8.54 2.10 10.49
C GLY A 74 -7.39 1.78 11.44
N GLN A 75 -6.43 0.98 10.97
CA GLN A 75 -5.29 0.50 11.78
C GLN A 75 -3.95 1.06 11.31
N VAL A 76 -3.89 1.58 10.07
CA VAL A 76 -2.65 2.09 9.47
C VAL A 76 -2.88 3.50 8.92
N LEU A 77 -2.03 4.42 9.34
CA LEU A 77 -1.89 5.77 8.81
C LEU A 77 -0.94 5.77 7.61
N ARG A 78 -1.46 6.08 6.43
CA ARG A 78 -0.67 6.25 5.21
C ARG A 78 -0.36 7.72 4.98
N GLY A 79 0.88 8.04 4.61
CA GLY A 79 1.25 9.40 4.20
C GLY A 79 2.47 9.43 3.28
N GLY A 80 2.45 10.27 2.25
CA GLY A 80 3.61 10.48 1.39
C GLY A 80 4.50 11.59 1.94
N ALA A 81 5.59 11.22 2.62
CA ALA A 81 6.62 12.17 3.07
C ALA A 81 7.50 12.66 1.90
N PHE A 82 7.72 11.78 0.92
CA PHE A 82 8.44 12.06 -0.32
C PHE A 82 7.49 11.90 -1.52
N LYS A 83 7.57 12.80 -2.50
CA LYS A 83 6.70 12.75 -3.69
C LYS A 83 7.50 12.63 -5.00
N PRO A 84 7.17 11.65 -5.87
CA PRO A 84 7.81 11.54 -7.18
C PRO A 84 7.21 12.59 -8.09
N ARG A 85 7.95 13.65 -8.44
CA ARG A 85 7.44 14.75 -9.26
C ARG A 85 7.95 14.68 -10.70
N THR A 86 7.07 15.04 -11.63
CA THR A 86 7.34 15.17 -13.07
C THR A 86 8.00 16.51 -13.44
N GLY A 87 8.18 17.45 -12.49
CA GLY A 87 8.85 18.73 -12.73
C GLY A 87 9.36 19.40 -11.44
N PRO A 88 10.34 20.32 -11.55
CA PRO A 88 11.08 20.88 -10.40
C PRO A 88 10.27 21.86 -9.52
N TYR A 89 9.23 22.50 -10.04
CA TYR A 89 8.44 23.52 -9.32
C TYR A 89 7.27 22.96 -8.51
N SER A 90 7.11 21.64 -8.53
CA SER A 90 6.10 20.93 -7.78
C SER A 90 6.47 20.77 -6.30
N PHE A 91 5.50 20.66 -5.39
CA PHE A 91 5.75 20.32 -3.99
C PHE A 91 6.51 18.98 -3.88
N GLN A 92 7.69 18.99 -3.26
CA GLN A 92 8.59 17.83 -3.23
C GLN A 92 8.26 16.83 -2.10
N GLY A 93 7.30 17.18 -1.24
CA GLY A 93 7.13 16.54 0.06
C GLY A 93 7.89 17.29 1.15
N THR A 94 7.50 17.07 2.40
CA THR A 94 8.17 17.59 3.61
C THR A 94 9.45 16.81 3.95
N GLY A 95 9.71 15.69 3.26
CA GLY A 95 10.91 14.87 3.44
C GLY A 95 10.95 14.26 4.84
N VAL A 96 12.12 14.31 5.49
CA VAL A 96 12.31 13.73 6.83
C VAL A 96 11.40 14.36 7.87
N GLU A 97 11.10 15.66 7.76
CA GLU A 97 10.17 16.32 8.69
C GLU A 97 8.76 15.67 8.60
N GLY A 98 8.31 15.35 7.38
CA GLY A 98 7.06 14.63 7.17
C GLY A 98 7.04 13.23 7.77
N LEU A 99 8.18 12.51 7.72
CA LEU A 99 8.32 11.22 8.38
C LEU A 99 8.17 11.34 9.90
N ILE A 100 8.83 12.34 10.50
CA ILE A 100 8.76 12.61 11.95
C ILE A 100 7.31 12.93 12.35
N MET A 101 6.65 13.86 11.65
CA MET A 101 5.26 14.23 11.93
C MET A 101 4.32 13.02 11.85
N MET A 102 4.49 12.16 10.84
CA MET A 102 3.69 10.96 10.66
C MET A 102 3.94 9.92 11.76
N ALA A 103 5.21 9.72 12.18
CA ALA A 103 5.56 8.82 13.26
C ALA A 103 4.97 9.28 14.61
N GLU A 104 5.02 10.58 14.89
CA GLU A 104 4.42 11.18 16.09
C GLU A 104 2.89 11.01 16.10
N ALA A 105 2.24 11.30 14.97
CA ALA A 105 0.79 11.11 14.82
C ALA A 105 0.38 9.63 14.96
N GLY A 106 1.08 8.71 14.30
CA GLY A 106 0.83 7.27 14.40
C GLY A 106 0.97 6.78 15.84
N LYS A 107 2.03 7.18 16.54
CA LYS A 107 2.23 6.85 17.96
C LYS A 107 1.12 7.42 18.86
N LYS A 108 0.73 8.67 18.64
CA LYS A 108 -0.29 9.35 19.47
C LYS A 108 -1.66 8.71 19.34
N HIS A 109 -2.03 8.24 18.15
CA HIS A 109 -3.35 7.66 17.86
C HIS A 109 -3.36 6.13 17.80
N ASP A 110 -2.26 5.47 18.15
CA ASP A 110 -2.13 4.01 18.12
C ASP A 110 -2.43 3.43 16.72
N LEU A 111 -1.70 3.94 15.73
CA LEU A 111 -1.75 3.52 14.33
C LEU A 111 -0.36 3.12 13.86
N LEU A 112 -0.29 2.08 13.03
CA LEU A 112 0.91 1.82 12.24
C LEU A 112 1.11 2.92 11.20
N THR A 113 2.34 3.15 10.75
CA THR A 113 2.63 4.13 9.69
C THR A 113 3.14 3.45 8.41
N ILE A 114 2.67 3.92 7.26
CA ILE A 114 3.15 3.49 5.93
C ILE A 114 3.50 4.69 5.06
N THR A 115 4.71 4.68 4.49
CA THR A 115 5.20 5.71 3.54
C THR A 115 5.88 5.08 2.34
N GLU A 116 5.84 5.78 1.21
CA GLU A 116 6.54 5.38 0.00
C GLU A 116 8.04 5.69 0.09
N VAL A 117 8.86 4.73 -0.33
CA VAL A 117 10.30 4.90 -0.54
C VAL A 117 10.57 5.04 -2.03
N MET A 118 11.17 6.17 -2.41
CA MET A 118 11.34 6.51 -3.83
C MET A 118 12.69 6.11 -4.39
N THR A 119 13.73 6.06 -3.55
CA THR A 119 15.12 5.80 -3.96
C THR A 119 15.84 5.00 -2.88
N PRO A 120 16.92 4.26 -3.22
CA PRO A 120 17.67 3.46 -2.25
C PRO A 120 18.22 4.28 -1.06
N GLU A 121 18.55 5.54 -1.29
CA GLU A 121 19.11 6.45 -0.27
C GLU A 121 18.12 6.77 0.84
N TYR A 122 16.81 6.71 0.56
CA TYR A 122 15.77 6.99 1.55
C TYR A 122 15.32 5.77 2.34
N VAL A 123 15.81 4.56 2.01
CA VAL A 123 15.40 3.33 2.71
C VAL A 123 15.69 3.44 4.21
N ASP A 124 16.91 3.82 4.57
CA ASP A 124 17.37 3.80 5.96
C ASP A 124 16.60 4.82 6.82
N ILE A 125 16.41 6.04 6.30
CA ILE A 125 15.66 7.09 7.01
C ILE A 125 14.17 6.79 7.05
N CYS A 126 13.57 6.23 6.00
CA CYS A 126 12.16 5.82 6.05
C CYS A 126 11.95 4.69 7.07
N ALA A 127 12.85 3.71 7.12
CA ALA A 127 12.78 2.59 8.07
C ALA A 127 12.93 3.02 9.53
N GLU A 128 13.57 4.15 9.80
CA GLU A 128 13.69 4.72 11.15
C GLU A 128 12.34 5.22 11.70
N TYR A 129 11.48 5.77 10.84
CA TYR A 129 10.25 6.46 11.25
C TYR A 129 8.96 5.72 10.86
N ALA A 130 8.99 4.84 9.85
CA ALA A 130 7.82 4.15 9.34
C ALA A 130 7.79 2.67 9.74
N ASP A 131 6.59 2.17 10.05
CA ASP A 131 6.39 0.74 10.32
C ASP A 131 6.40 -0.11 9.04
N ILE A 132 5.95 0.48 7.92
CA ILE A 132 5.81 -0.20 6.63
C ILE A 132 6.42 0.67 5.52
N LEU A 133 7.27 0.06 4.70
CA LEU A 133 7.90 0.69 3.54
C LEU A 133 7.15 0.30 2.26
N GLN A 134 6.54 1.28 1.60
CA GLN A 134 5.85 1.08 0.33
C GLN A 134 6.79 1.30 -0.86
N VAL A 135 6.74 0.41 -1.85
CA VAL A 135 7.36 0.62 -3.17
C VAL A 135 6.27 1.01 -4.16
N GLY A 136 6.29 2.24 -4.64
CA GLY A 136 5.33 2.69 -5.65
C GLY A 136 5.51 1.99 -6.99
N THR A 137 4.46 1.96 -7.80
CA THR A 137 4.44 1.24 -9.10
C THR A 137 5.54 1.66 -10.06
N ARG A 138 5.95 2.95 -10.02
CA ARG A 138 7.06 3.47 -10.85
C ARG A 138 8.41 2.83 -10.51
N ASN A 139 8.55 2.32 -9.28
CA ASN A 139 9.75 1.69 -8.77
C ASN A 139 9.64 0.15 -8.69
N MET A 140 8.54 -0.45 -9.16
CA MET A 140 8.36 -1.90 -9.13
C MET A 140 9.42 -2.67 -9.94
N GLN A 141 10.11 -2.00 -10.87
CA GLN A 141 11.25 -2.54 -11.63
C GLN A 141 12.57 -1.82 -11.33
N ASN A 142 12.61 -0.99 -10.27
CA ASN A 142 13.84 -0.37 -9.80
C ASN A 142 14.61 -1.40 -8.96
N PHE A 143 15.38 -2.26 -9.65
CA PHE A 143 16.07 -3.38 -9.01
C PHE A 143 17.11 -2.94 -7.96
N ASP A 144 17.66 -1.73 -8.06
CA ASP A 144 18.57 -1.20 -7.05
C ASP A 144 17.83 -0.89 -5.74
N LEU A 145 16.66 -0.25 -5.83
CA LEU A 145 15.79 -0.02 -4.67
C LEU A 145 15.33 -1.35 -4.08
N LEU A 146 14.85 -2.26 -4.92
CA LEU A 146 14.40 -3.58 -4.48
C LEU A 146 15.52 -4.38 -3.83
N ARG A 147 16.76 -4.28 -4.32
CA ARG A 147 17.93 -4.93 -3.70
C ARG A 147 18.27 -4.32 -2.34
N LYS A 148 18.24 -2.99 -2.21
CA LYS A 148 18.48 -2.32 -0.91
C LYS A 148 17.38 -2.66 0.11
N LEU A 149 16.13 -2.73 -0.32
CA LEU A 149 15.03 -3.24 0.52
C LEU A 149 15.19 -4.73 0.82
N ALA A 150 15.64 -5.54 -0.14
CA ALA A 150 15.95 -6.94 0.06
C ALA A 150 17.11 -7.13 1.03
N GLU A 151 18.11 -6.24 1.06
CA GLU A 151 19.16 -6.24 2.07
C GLU A 151 18.58 -5.96 3.46
N TYR A 152 17.61 -5.05 3.59
CA TYR A 152 16.86 -4.87 4.85
C TYR A 152 16.06 -6.13 5.23
N ILE A 153 15.40 -6.75 4.26
CA ILE A 153 14.66 -8.02 4.42
C ILE A 153 15.59 -9.18 4.80
N LEU A 154 16.77 -9.30 4.18
CA LEU A 154 17.69 -10.42 4.37
C LEU A 154 18.62 -10.22 5.57
N ALA A 155 19.20 -9.02 5.73
CA ALA A 155 20.06 -8.67 6.87
C ALA A 155 19.23 -8.53 8.17
N GLY A 156 17.97 -8.11 8.05
CA GLY A 156 17.01 -8.09 9.16
C GLY A 156 16.28 -9.42 9.39
N GLY A 157 16.42 -10.41 8.51
CA GLY A 157 15.67 -11.67 8.58
C GLY A 157 14.16 -11.46 8.55
N ASN A 158 13.68 -10.40 7.88
CA ASN A 158 12.30 -9.95 7.84
C ASN A 158 11.60 -10.43 6.55
N PRO A 159 10.92 -11.60 6.53
CA PRO A 159 10.23 -12.12 5.35
C PRO A 159 8.93 -11.37 5.02
N ASN A 160 8.63 -10.28 5.71
CA ASN A 160 7.32 -9.62 5.67
C ASN A 160 7.16 -8.77 4.42
N VAL A 161 6.73 -9.41 3.35
CA VAL A 161 6.36 -8.77 2.09
C VAL A 161 4.87 -8.95 1.87
N MET A 162 4.20 -7.89 1.43
CA MET A 162 2.83 -7.94 0.95
C MET A 162 2.75 -7.33 -0.45
N LEU A 163 1.79 -7.80 -1.23
CA LEU A 163 1.51 -7.32 -2.59
C LEU A 163 0.38 -6.30 -2.55
N CYS A 164 0.36 -5.37 -3.50
CA CYS A 164 -0.72 -4.40 -3.64
C CYS A 164 -1.17 -4.31 -5.09
N GLU A 165 -2.45 -4.64 -5.35
CA GLU A 165 -3.12 -4.42 -6.63
C GLU A 165 -3.66 -3.00 -6.68
N ARG A 166 -3.31 -2.25 -7.73
CA ARG A 166 -3.58 -0.81 -7.85
C ARG A 166 -3.96 -0.37 -9.27
N GLY A 167 -4.32 -1.32 -10.11
CA GLY A 167 -4.71 -1.13 -11.50
C GLY A 167 -3.56 -1.14 -12.50
N ILE A 168 -3.91 -1.55 -13.72
CA ILE A 168 -3.05 -1.65 -14.89
C ILE A 168 -3.46 -0.63 -15.95
N ARG A 169 -2.51 -0.26 -16.83
CA ARG A 169 -2.85 0.54 -18.01
C ARG A 169 -3.50 -0.32 -19.08
N THR A 170 -4.61 0.15 -19.61
CA THR A 170 -5.34 -0.51 -20.70
C THR A 170 -5.60 0.50 -21.82
N PHE A 171 -6.42 0.14 -22.81
CA PHE A 171 -6.90 1.07 -23.83
C PHE A 171 -8.06 1.96 -23.33
N GLU A 172 -8.61 1.68 -22.15
CA GLU A 172 -9.68 2.48 -21.54
C GLU A 172 -9.18 3.88 -21.19
N SER A 173 -10.03 4.89 -21.41
CA SER A 173 -9.74 6.30 -21.18
C SER A 173 -10.60 6.94 -20.07
N TYR A 174 -11.67 6.26 -19.64
CA TYR A 174 -12.56 6.71 -18.58
C TYR A 174 -11.89 6.66 -17.19
N THR A 175 -10.99 5.70 -17.00
CA THR A 175 -10.21 5.49 -15.76
C THR A 175 -8.73 5.74 -16.00
N ARG A 176 -7.99 6.24 -15.01
CA ARG A 176 -6.53 6.43 -15.12
C ARG A 176 -5.80 5.10 -15.27
N ASN A 177 -6.24 4.09 -14.52
CA ASN A 177 -5.83 2.70 -14.62
C ASN A 177 -7.05 1.82 -14.41
N THR A 178 -7.14 0.68 -15.08
CA THR A 178 -8.20 -0.29 -14.84
C THR A 178 -7.79 -1.19 -13.68
N LEU A 179 -8.56 -1.21 -12.59
CA LEU A 179 -8.32 -2.11 -11.46
C LEU A 179 -8.51 -3.57 -11.90
N ASP A 180 -7.48 -4.41 -11.72
CA ASP A 180 -7.58 -5.84 -12.04
C ASP A 180 -8.03 -6.62 -10.80
N LEU A 181 -9.34 -6.63 -10.55
CA LEU A 181 -9.92 -7.41 -9.44
C LEU A 181 -9.61 -8.91 -9.54
N SER A 182 -9.36 -9.43 -10.74
CA SER A 182 -9.03 -10.84 -10.94
C SER A 182 -7.61 -11.18 -10.48
N ALA A 183 -6.70 -10.21 -10.45
CA ALA A 183 -5.34 -10.39 -9.97
C ALA A 183 -5.31 -10.80 -8.49
N ILE A 184 -6.24 -10.32 -7.67
CA ILE A 184 -6.27 -10.62 -6.21
C ILE A 184 -6.41 -12.13 -5.94
N PRO A 185 -7.49 -12.83 -6.37
CA PRO A 185 -7.62 -14.26 -6.15
C PRO A 185 -6.56 -15.08 -6.91
N VAL A 186 -6.07 -14.60 -8.06
CA VAL A 186 -4.97 -15.25 -8.77
C VAL A 186 -3.68 -15.21 -7.93
N LEU A 187 -3.29 -14.04 -7.43
CA LEU A 187 -2.13 -13.87 -6.56
C LEU A 187 -2.29 -14.69 -5.28
N GLN A 188 -3.46 -14.67 -4.66
CA GLN A 188 -3.75 -15.51 -3.48
C GLN A 188 -3.65 -17.00 -3.79
N SER A 189 -3.93 -17.46 -5.01
CA SER A 189 -3.77 -18.87 -5.40
C SER A 189 -2.31 -19.27 -5.69
N LEU A 190 -1.50 -18.32 -6.16
CA LEU A 190 -0.11 -18.56 -6.58
C LEU A 190 0.90 -18.28 -5.46
N SER A 191 0.58 -17.34 -4.59
CA SER A 191 1.45 -16.81 -3.54
C SER A 191 0.78 -16.90 -2.17
N HIS A 192 1.61 -17.08 -1.15
CA HIS A 192 1.20 -17.05 0.25
C HIS A 192 1.23 -15.65 0.86
N LEU A 193 1.77 -14.65 0.13
CA LEU A 193 1.91 -13.29 0.65
C LEU A 193 0.53 -12.60 0.76
N PRO A 194 0.31 -11.74 1.76
CA PRO A 194 -0.89 -10.92 1.82
C PRO A 194 -1.04 -10.06 0.55
N VAL A 195 -2.28 -9.91 0.08
CA VAL A 195 -2.61 -9.08 -1.09
C VAL A 195 -3.55 -7.96 -0.64
N ILE A 196 -3.11 -6.73 -0.82
CA ILE A 196 -3.83 -5.48 -0.55
C ILE A 196 -4.41 -4.95 -1.86
N SER A 197 -5.53 -4.23 -1.78
CA SER A 197 -6.10 -3.50 -2.92
C SER A 197 -6.07 -2.01 -2.61
N ASP A 198 -5.60 -1.21 -3.57
CA ASP A 198 -5.63 0.25 -3.51
C ASP A 198 -6.71 0.77 -4.49
N PRO A 199 -7.90 1.10 -3.99
CA PRO A 199 -8.99 1.61 -4.82
C PRO A 199 -8.92 3.11 -5.07
N SER A 200 -7.98 3.84 -4.44
CA SER A 200 -7.98 5.30 -4.42
C SER A 200 -7.17 5.93 -5.55
N HIS A 201 -6.25 5.22 -6.19
CA HIS A 201 -5.42 5.82 -7.25
C HIS A 201 -6.13 6.03 -8.62
N ASP A 202 -7.47 6.10 -8.64
CA ASP A 202 -8.37 6.35 -9.77
C ASP A 202 -9.62 7.10 -9.24
N PRO A 203 -10.20 8.19 -9.83
CA PRO A 203 -9.81 9.17 -10.87
C PRO A 203 -9.46 10.58 -10.29
N ASP A 204 -8.58 11.31 -10.97
CA ASP A 204 -8.06 12.62 -10.54
C ASP A 204 -8.69 13.78 -11.36
N ASN A 205 -9.17 14.82 -10.68
CA ASN A 205 -9.65 16.09 -11.24
C ASN A 205 -9.34 17.26 -10.27
N SER A 206 -8.18 17.23 -9.60
CA SER A 206 -7.75 18.32 -8.72
C SER A 206 -6.42 18.92 -9.16
N MET A 207 -6.27 20.23 -8.93
CA MET A 207 -5.08 21.01 -9.28
C MET A 207 -3.90 20.83 -8.31
N THR A 208 -3.98 19.93 -7.31
CA THR A 208 -2.97 19.79 -6.25
C THR A 208 -2.37 18.39 -6.08
N GLY A 209 -2.81 17.41 -6.87
CA GLY A 209 -2.39 16.01 -6.77
C GLY A 209 -3.32 15.22 -5.84
N ASP A 210 -4.21 14.43 -6.45
CA ASP A 210 -5.14 13.46 -5.86
C ASP A 210 -6.32 14.02 -5.01
N GLY A 211 -6.61 15.33 -5.04
CA GLY A 211 -7.74 15.96 -4.35
C GLY A 211 -9.16 15.56 -4.82
N VAL A 212 -9.33 14.84 -5.95
CA VAL A 212 -10.63 14.22 -6.34
C VAL A 212 -10.72 12.75 -6.00
N GLN A 213 -9.58 12.13 -5.70
CA GLN A 213 -9.46 10.72 -5.30
C GLN A 213 -9.61 10.49 -3.80
N SER A 214 -9.39 11.56 -3.02
CA SER A 214 -9.43 11.50 -1.57
C SER A 214 -10.88 11.45 -1.07
N LEU A 215 -11.18 10.46 -0.23
CA LEU A 215 -12.45 10.43 0.51
C LEU A 215 -12.44 11.49 1.60
N PHE A 216 -13.58 12.16 1.79
CA PHE A 216 -13.80 12.97 2.99
C PHE A 216 -13.94 12.07 4.23
N PRO A 217 -13.72 12.60 5.44
CA PRO A 217 -13.74 11.80 6.67
C PRO A 217 -15.05 11.03 6.89
N ASP A 218 -16.19 11.64 6.60
CA ASP A 218 -17.52 11.03 6.68
C ASP A 218 -17.69 9.89 5.65
N GLN A 219 -17.21 10.08 4.43
CA GLN A 219 -17.23 9.06 3.38
C GLN A 219 -16.34 7.86 3.74
N PHE A 220 -15.16 8.12 4.30
CA PHE A 220 -14.26 7.07 4.78
C PHE A 220 -14.91 6.29 5.93
N ALA A 221 -15.50 6.98 6.92
CA ALA A 221 -16.19 6.32 8.02
C ALA A 221 -17.36 5.45 7.55
N ASN A 222 -18.18 5.93 6.62
CA ASN A 222 -19.28 5.15 6.03
C ASN A 222 -18.76 3.91 5.29
N LEU A 223 -17.67 4.05 4.51
CA LEU A 223 -17.02 2.92 3.85
C LEU A 223 -16.59 1.84 4.86
N LEU A 224 -15.98 2.23 5.99
CA LEU A 224 -15.52 1.27 7.00
C LEU A 224 -16.69 0.58 7.70
N GLN A 225 -17.82 1.25 7.91
CA GLN A 225 -19.04 0.61 8.41
C GLN A 225 -19.62 -0.40 7.41
N ASP A 226 -19.56 -0.11 6.11
CA ASP A 226 -20.02 -1.03 5.09
C ASP A 226 -19.08 -2.24 4.95
N LEU A 227 -17.77 -2.02 5.05
CA LEU A 227 -16.78 -3.10 5.11
C LEU A 227 -17.01 -4.04 6.29
N GLU A 228 -17.41 -3.51 7.46
CA GLU A 228 -17.75 -4.33 8.64
C GLU A 228 -18.93 -5.27 8.38
N LYS A 229 -19.96 -4.79 7.67
CA LYS A 229 -21.13 -5.60 7.29
C LYS A 229 -20.77 -6.65 6.22
N LEU A 230 -19.86 -6.33 5.30
CA LEU A 230 -19.49 -7.19 4.17
C LEU A 230 -18.43 -8.22 4.52
N ALA A 231 -17.51 -7.93 5.44
CA ALA A 231 -16.37 -8.80 5.75
C ALA A 231 -16.78 -10.26 6.07
N PRO A 232 -17.82 -10.53 6.88
CA PRO A 232 -18.25 -11.90 7.18
C PRO A 232 -18.70 -12.70 5.95
N ILE A 233 -19.23 -12.03 4.91
CA ILE A 233 -19.70 -12.68 3.67
C ILE A 233 -18.54 -13.33 2.91
N VAL A 234 -17.34 -12.75 3.04
CA VAL A 234 -16.11 -13.24 2.40
C VAL A 234 -15.17 -13.97 3.37
N GLY A 235 -15.68 -14.39 4.53
CA GLY A 235 -14.90 -15.13 5.53
C GLY A 235 -13.87 -14.31 6.28
N LYS A 236 -14.02 -12.98 6.29
CA LYS A 236 -13.18 -12.03 7.04
C LYS A 236 -13.96 -11.43 8.21
N THR A 237 -13.27 -10.70 9.07
CA THR A 237 -13.84 -9.97 10.21
C THR A 237 -13.33 -8.54 10.23
N PHE A 238 -14.10 -7.57 10.70
CA PHE A 238 -13.63 -6.18 10.82
C PHE A 238 -14.26 -5.48 12.03
N ASN A 239 -13.85 -5.93 13.23
CA ASN A 239 -14.47 -5.56 14.50
C ASN A 239 -13.72 -4.46 15.25
N THR A 240 -12.92 -3.66 14.55
CA THR A 240 -12.24 -2.51 15.15
C THR A 240 -13.28 -1.54 15.71
N ALA A 241 -12.96 -0.89 16.83
CA ALA A 241 -13.84 0.11 17.42
C ALA A 241 -13.97 1.32 16.47
N LYS A 242 -15.21 1.77 16.23
CA LYS A 242 -15.52 2.87 15.30
C LYS A 242 -16.50 3.85 15.94
N GLN A 243 -16.31 5.14 15.67
CA GLN A 243 -17.29 6.17 15.97
C GLN A 243 -18.44 6.11 14.95
N PRO A 244 -19.65 6.57 15.32
CA PRO A 244 -20.76 6.66 14.39
C PRO A 244 -20.52 7.76 13.34
N ALA A 245 -21.23 7.72 12.21
CA ALA A 245 -20.95 8.59 11.07
C ALA A 245 -21.10 10.09 11.40
N GLU A 246 -21.98 10.43 12.34
CA GLU A 246 -22.25 11.80 12.81
C GLU A 246 -21.09 12.43 13.60
N PHE A 247 -20.12 11.62 14.04
CA PHE A 247 -18.90 12.11 14.66
C PHE A 247 -17.99 12.85 13.66
N PHE A 248 -18.08 12.49 12.38
CA PHE A 248 -17.17 12.97 11.36
C PHE A 248 -17.66 14.27 10.74
N PRO A 249 -16.75 15.23 10.47
CA PRO A 249 -17.14 16.48 9.85
C PRO A 249 -17.74 16.20 8.46
N ALA A 250 -19.02 16.54 8.30
CA ALA A 250 -19.67 16.48 7.01
C ALA A 250 -19.04 17.51 6.06
N ARG A 251 -19.03 17.20 4.77
CA ARG A 251 -18.63 18.16 3.74
C ARG A 251 -19.50 19.41 3.86
N VAL A 252 -18.91 20.55 4.26
CA VAL A 252 -19.55 21.85 4.08
C VAL A 252 -19.60 22.07 2.57
N GLY A 253 -20.82 22.12 2.03
CA GLY A 253 -21.07 22.17 0.58
C GLY A 253 -20.25 23.25 -0.11
N VAL A 254 -19.68 22.90 -1.26
CA VAL A 254 -19.20 23.84 -2.28
C VAL A 254 -20.33 24.05 -3.27
#